data_AF-A0A0L6TEV1-F1
#
_entry.id   AF-A0A0L6TEV1-F1
#
_cell.length_a   1.000
_cell.length_b   1.000
_cell.length_c   1.000
_cell.angle_alpha   90.00
_cell.angle_beta   90.00
_cell.angle_gamma   90.00
#
_symmetry.space_group_name_H-M   'P 1'
#
loop_
_entity.id
_entity.type
_entity.pdbx_description
1 polymer ?
#
loop_
_entity_poly.entity_id
_entity_poly.type
_entity_poly.pdbx_seq_one_letter_code
_entity_poly.pdbx_strand_id
1 'polypeptide(L)'
;MALIGLWGSAAPVQADQDLAMKKNCSACHYVDKRKYGPSFQQIAAKYADQKNAEALLAKKIRRGGTGVWGQDVMPPQPQVSAAEARTLATYVLSVK
;
A
#
# COMPACT_ATOMS: atom_id res chain seq x y z
N MET A 1 -22.17 35.00 -13.67
CA MET A 1 -20.82 35.26 -13.15
C MET A 1 -20.80 34.81 -11.69
N ALA A 2 -20.39 33.57 -11.39
CA ALA A 2 -18.99 33.16 -11.17
C ALA A 2 -18.43 33.92 -9.95
N LEU A 3 -18.02 33.32 -8.83
CA LEU A 3 -17.20 32.12 -8.66
C LEU A 3 -17.42 31.56 -7.23
N ILE A 4 -17.80 30.29 -7.09
CA ILE A 4 -17.71 29.57 -5.80
C ILE A 4 -17.07 28.22 -6.10
N GLY A 5 -16.01 27.89 -5.33
CA GLY A 5 -15.61 26.51 -5.09
C GLY A 5 -14.26 26.09 -5.65
N LEU A 6 -13.16 26.64 -5.13
CA LEU A 6 -11.93 25.85 -5.00
C LEU A 6 -12.03 25.00 -3.72
N TRP A 7 -12.65 23.83 -3.82
CA TRP A 7 -12.37 22.72 -2.90
C TRP A 7 -11.54 21.68 -3.63
N GLY A 8 -10.24 21.94 -3.71
CA GLY A 8 -9.27 20.88 -3.88
C GLY A 8 -9.11 20.15 -2.56
N SER A 9 -9.91 19.11 -2.31
CA SER A 9 -9.67 18.17 -1.20
C SER A 9 -8.43 17.33 -1.53
N ALA A 10 -7.25 17.88 -1.29
CA ALA A 10 -6.01 17.11 -1.29
C ALA A 10 -5.88 16.33 0.03
N ALA A 11 -6.69 15.28 0.27
CA ALA A 11 -6.51 14.44 1.47
C ALA A 11 -7.21 13.07 1.42
N PRO A 12 -6.68 12.10 0.66
CA PRO A 12 -6.60 10.75 1.25
C PRO A 12 -5.18 10.16 1.25
N VAL A 13 -4.34 10.49 0.27
CA VAL A 13 -3.02 9.85 0.08
C VAL A 13 -2.07 10.04 1.28
N GLN A 14 -2.08 11.22 1.91
CA GLN A 14 -1.20 11.52 3.04
C GLN A 14 -1.60 10.73 4.31
N ALA A 15 -2.90 10.62 4.58
CA ALA A 15 -3.40 9.89 5.76
C ALA A 15 -3.11 8.39 5.66
N ASP A 16 -3.12 7.85 4.44
CA ASP A 16 -2.83 6.42 4.24
C ASP A 16 -1.33 6.12 4.35
N GLN A 17 -0.46 7.08 4.00
CA GLN A 17 0.98 6.99 4.26
C GLN A 17 1.28 6.97 5.76
N ASP A 18 0.61 7.81 6.55
CA ASP A 18 0.77 7.82 8.00
C ASP A 18 0.36 6.49 8.64
N LEU A 19 -0.69 5.84 8.11
CA LEU A 19 -1.07 4.49 8.52
C LEU A 19 0.03 3.46 8.20
N ALA A 20 0.64 3.54 7.02
CA ALA A 20 1.75 2.65 6.64
C ALA A 20 2.96 2.83 7.57
N MET A 21 3.26 4.07 7.97
CA MET A 21 4.29 4.35 8.96
C MET A 21 3.92 3.83 10.35
N LYS A 22 2.68 4.08 10.79
CA LYS A 22 2.16 3.61 12.10
C LYS A 22 2.14 2.09 12.23
N LYS A 23 1.90 1.38 11.12
CA LYS A 23 1.96 -0.10 11.07
C LYS A 23 3.35 -0.64 10.77
N ASN A 24 4.36 0.23 10.76
CA ASN A 24 5.77 -0.09 10.61
C ASN A 24 6.13 -0.75 9.27
N CYS A 25 5.39 -0.43 8.20
CA CYS A 25 5.66 -0.97 6.86
C CYS A 25 7.02 -0.52 6.32
N SER A 26 7.49 0.67 6.73
CA SER A 26 8.78 1.25 6.36
C SER A 26 10.00 0.50 6.92
N ALA A 27 9.80 -0.42 7.87
CA ALA A 27 10.84 -1.32 8.33
C ALA A 27 11.34 -2.25 7.20
N CYS A 28 10.47 -2.59 6.24
CA CYS A 28 10.78 -3.56 5.17
C CYS A 28 10.57 -3.04 3.75
N HIS A 29 9.74 -2.02 3.57
CA HIS A 29 9.41 -1.45 2.26
C HIS A 29 9.75 0.04 2.23
N TYR A 30 10.52 0.47 1.23
CA TYR A 30 10.59 1.89 0.90
C TYR A 30 9.65 2.21 -0.27
N VAL A 31 9.39 3.50 -0.45
CA VAL A 31 8.51 3.99 -1.51
C VAL A 31 9.10 3.66 -2.89
N ASP A 32 10.36 4.01 -3.10
CA ASP A 32 11.03 4.08 -4.40
C ASP A 32 12.04 2.96 -4.63
N LYS A 33 12.71 2.50 -3.58
CA LYS A 33 13.76 1.48 -3.66
C LYS A 33 13.44 0.24 -2.85
N ARG A 34 14.07 -0.86 -3.26
CA ARG A 34 13.95 -2.14 -2.55
C ARG A 34 14.75 -2.10 -1.25
N LYS A 35 14.25 -2.76 -0.21
CA LYS A 35 14.97 -2.99 1.05
C LYS A 35 15.02 -4.47 1.38
N TYR A 36 14.03 -4.95 2.15
CA TYR A 36 13.80 -6.38 2.38
C TYR A 36 12.67 -6.88 1.48
N GLY A 37 11.61 -6.08 1.35
CA GLY A 37 10.56 -6.28 0.35
C GLY A 37 10.76 -5.37 -0.87
N PRO A 38 9.97 -5.60 -1.94
CA PRO A 38 9.89 -4.69 -3.08
C PRO A 38 9.47 -3.28 -2.63
N SER A 39 9.82 -2.27 -3.44
CA SER A 39 9.33 -0.91 -3.19
C SER A 39 7.81 -0.81 -3.40
N PHE A 40 7.16 0.17 -2.80
CA PHE A 40 5.74 0.40 -3.03
C PHE A 40 5.45 0.72 -4.50
N GLN A 41 6.31 1.49 -5.18
CA GLN A 41 6.23 1.73 -6.62
C GLN A 41 6.30 0.43 -7.44
N GLN A 42 7.20 -0.50 -7.08
CA GLN A 42 7.28 -1.81 -7.75
C GLN A 42 5.98 -2.61 -7.59
N ILE A 43 5.40 -2.60 -6.39
CA ILE A 43 4.12 -3.27 -6.14
C ILE A 43 3.02 -2.61 -6.98
N ALA A 44 2.90 -1.28 -6.95
CA ALA A 44 1.92 -0.54 -7.74
C ALA A 44 2.02 -0.89 -9.24
N ALA A 45 3.22 -0.81 -9.80
CA ALA A 45 3.48 -1.12 -11.20
C ALA A 45 3.13 -2.57 -11.57
N LYS A 46 3.50 -3.55 -10.71
CA LYS A 46 3.21 -4.97 -10.97
C LYS A 46 1.71 -5.26 -10.99
N TYR A 47 0.91 -4.54 -10.19
CA TYR A 47 -0.50 -4.82 -9.98
C TYR A 47 -1.45 -3.80 -10.63
N ALA A 48 -0.93 -2.85 -11.41
CA ALA A 48 -1.70 -1.72 -11.97
C ALA A 48 -2.94 -2.16 -12.77
N ASP A 49 -2.82 -3.22 -13.58
CA ASP A 49 -3.91 -3.72 -14.44
C ASP A 49 -4.74 -4.83 -13.79
N GLN A 50 -4.44 -5.20 -12.55
CA GLN A 50 -5.11 -6.29 -11.86
C GLN A 50 -6.36 -5.78 -11.12
N LYS A 51 -7.55 -6.08 -11.66
CA LYS A 51 -8.86 -5.64 -11.13
C LYS A 51 -9.09 -5.97 -9.64
N ASN A 52 -8.48 -7.03 -9.12
CA ASN A 52 -8.62 -7.47 -7.73
C ASN A 52 -7.38 -7.19 -6.87
N ALA A 53 -6.49 -6.29 -7.30
CA ALA A 53 -5.22 -6.00 -6.63
C ALA A 53 -5.39 -5.58 -5.17
N GLU A 54 -6.33 -4.67 -4.86
CA GLU A 54 -6.57 -4.20 -3.49
C GLU A 54 -6.87 -5.37 -2.54
N ALA A 55 -7.86 -6.21 -2.88
CA ALA A 55 -8.27 -7.33 -2.05
C ALA A 55 -7.16 -8.39 -1.92
N LEU A 56 -6.40 -8.63 -2.99
CA LEU A 56 -5.27 -9.55 -3.00
C LEU A 56 -4.15 -9.04 -2.08
N LEU A 57 -3.77 -7.78 -2.19
CA LEU A 57 -2.73 -7.15 -1.39
C LEU A 57 -3.15 -7.04 0.08
N ALA A 58 -4.39 -6.65 0.37
CA ALA A 58 -4.92 -6.64 1.74
C ALA A 58 -4.82 -8.02 2.41
N LYS A 59 -5.13 -9.10 1.66
CA LYS A 59 -4.96 -10.48 2.15
C LYS A 59 -3.49 -10.81 2.39
N LYS A 60 -2.58 -10.41 1.48
CA LYS A 60 -1.13 -10.62 1.62
C LYS A 60 -0.57 -9.88 2.83
N ILE A 61 -0.93 -8.60 3.02
CA ILE A 61 -0.50 -7.80 4.18
C ILE A 61 -0.82 -8.54 5.48
N ARG A 62 -2.06 -9.02 5.65
CA ARG A 62 -2.46 -9.70 6.88
C ARG A 62 -1.87 -11.09 7.06
N ARG A 63 -1.84 -11.89 5.99
CA ARG A 63 -1.46 -13.32 6.06
C ARG A 63 0.01 -13.58 5.73
N GLY A 64 0.75 -12.56 5.36
CA GLY A 64 2.08 -12.70 4.79
C GLY A 64 2.05 -13.32 3.39
N GLY A 65 3.24 -13.59 2.87
CA GLY A 65 3.38 -14.27 1.59
C GLY A 65 4.83 -14.42 1.15
N THR A 66 5.06 -15.32 0.21
CA THR A 66 6.33 -15.56 -0.45
C THR A 66 6.10 -15.91 -1.94
N GLY A 67 7.18 -16.04 -2.73
CA GLY A 67 7.18 -16.52 -4.11
C GLY A 67 6.88 -15.47 -5.18
N VAL A 68 6.16 -14.39 -4.85
CA VAL A 68 5.80 -13.32 -5.81
C VAL A 68 7.02 -12.49 -6.24
N TRP A 69 7.98 -12.32 -5.33
CA TRP A 69 9.17 -11.48 -5.49
C TRP A 69 10.46 -12.32 -5.33
N GLY A 70 10.42 -13.57 -5.75
CA GLY A 70 11.49 -14.54 -5.52
C GLY A 70 11.39 -15.19 -4.14
N GLN A 71 12.53 -15.32 -3.46
CA GLN A 71 12.63 -16.00 -2.16
C GLN A 71 12.26 -15.11 -0.96
N ASP A 72 11.87 -13.86 -1.20
CA ASP A 72 11.43 -12.96 -0.14
C ASP A 72 10.23 -13.52 0.61
N VAL A 73 10.24 -13.35 1.92
CA VAL A 73 9.12 -13.70 2.79
C VAL A 73 8.65 -12.44 3.50
N MET A 74 7.38 -12.10 3.30
CA MET A 74 6.68 -11.11 4.12
C MET A 74 5.96 -11.86 5.25
N PRO A 75 6.33 -11.65 6.53
CA PRO A 75 5.63 -12.24 7.65
C PRO A 75 4.17 -11.75 7.75
N PRO A 76 3.25 -12.55 8.32
CA PRO A 76 1.92 -12.08 8.66
C PRO A 76 1.95 -10.82 9.53
N GLN A 77 1.03 -9.88 9.30
CA GLN A 77 0.88 -8.65 10.07
C GLN A 77 -0.41 -8.71 10.91
N PRO A 78 -0.42 -9.43 12.05
CA PRO A 78 -1.63 -9.64 12.87
C PRO A 78 -2.17 -8.35 13.50
N GLN A 79 -1.32 -7.33 13.65
CA GLN A 79 -1.69 -6.01 14.16
C GLN A 79 -2.46 -5.13 13.16
N VAL A 80 -2.63 -5.61 11.92
CA VAL A 80 -3.35 -4.91 10.85
C VAL A 80 -4.75 -5.51 10.73
N SER A 81 -5.77 -4.70 11.00
CA SER A 81 -7.17 -5.08 10.82
C SER A 81 -7.52 -5.25 9.34
N ALA A 82 -8.68 -5.86 9.06
CA ALA A 82 -9.15 -6.04 7.67
C ALA A 82 -9.39 -4.69 6.96
N ALA A 83 -9.90 -3.69 7.68
CA ALA A 83 -10.12 -2.35 7.13
C ALA A 83 -8.80 -1.64 6.83
N GLU A 84 -7.88 -1.62 7.81
CA GLU A 84 -6.55 -1.01 7.61
C GLU A 84 -5.77 -1.68 6.48
N ALA A 85 -5.89 -3.00 6.32
CA ALA A 85 -5.22 -3.72 5.24
C ALA A 85 -5.70 -3.26 3.85
N ARG A 86 -6.99 -2.93 3.70
CA ARG A 86 -7.52 -2.38 2.45
C ARG A 86 -7.01 -0.96 2.22
N THR A 87 -7.04 -0.10 3.24
CA THR A 87 -6.49 1.25 3.17
C THR A 87 -5.01 1.23 2.75
N LEU A 88 -4.20 0.38 3.39
CA LEU A 88 -2.79 0.19 3.04
C LEU A 88 -2.61 -0.33 1.61
N ALA A 89 -3.42 -1.29 1.17
CA ALA A 89 -3.36 -1.81 -0.19
C ALA A 89 -3.69 -0.72 -1.23
N THR A 90 -4.73 0.08 -0.98
CA THR A 90 -5.10 1.23 -1.82
C THR A 90 -3.96 2.25 -1.89
N TYR A 91 -3.35 2.58 -0.75
CA TYR A 91 -2.19 3.46 -0.70
C TYR A 91 -1.06 2.92 -1.56
N VAL A 92 -0.61 1.68 -1.33
CA VAL A 92 0.49 1.08 -2.09
C VAL A 92 0.22 1.11 -3.59
N LEU A 93 -1.01 0.84 -4.03
CA LEU A 93 -1.40 0.90 -5.45
C LEU A 93 -1.44 2.32 -6.03
N SER A 94 -1.58 3.34 -5.19
CA SER A 94 -1.58 4.75 -5.60
C SER A 94 -0.18 5.36 -5.72
N VAL A 95 0.83 4.73 -5.12
CA VAL A 95 2.23 5.18 -5.17
C VAL A 95 2.77 4.98 -6.58
N LYS A 96 3.09 6.08 -7.27
CA LYS A 96 3.72 6.10 -8.59
C LYS A 96 5.20 6.39 -8.49
#